data_AF-A0A7Y2KGG1-F1
#
_entry.id   AF-A0A7Y2KGG1-F1
#
_cell.length_a   1.000
_cell.length_b   1.000
_cell.length_c   1.000
_cell.angle_alpha   90.00
_cell.angle_beta   90.00
_cell.angle_gamma   90.00
#
_symmetry.space_group_name_H-M   'P 1'
#
loop_
_entity.id
_entity.type
_entity.pdbx_description
1 polymer ?
#
loop_
_entity_poly.entity_id
_entity_poly.type
_entity_poly.pdbx_seq_one_letter_code
_entity_poly.pdbx_strand_id
1 'polypeptide(L)'
;MGEWNRGQVLIMFVLALFILMGFVALGVDVGYMYSVRNDLQRSADSGALAGAFALHDGGWVSGPSPPALVGAKAIARATDFSTRDPVGAAPLPIGAITVGFLPVNQIQVTAQTNVNLFFAGVIGNPTVTLSATAIAEAIPVDQNVECMTPLAFPYPYADSNGDGDWDSGEPYVLPSSIPQGLQVTLV
;
A
#
# COMPACT_ATOMS: atom_id res chain seq x y z
N MET A 1 -20.47 -64.40 18.65
CA MET A 1 -20.25 -63.49 17.50
C MET A 1 -20.42 -62.06 17.99
N GLY A 2 -19.37 -61.23 17.87
CA GLY A 2 -19.48 -59.77 17.70
C GLY A 2 -19.58 -58.86 18.93
N GLU A 3 -18.46 -58.59 19.62
CA GLU A 3 -18.39 -57.54 20.66
C GLU A 3 -17.05 -56.77 20.66
N TRP A 4 -16.52 -56.35 19.49
CA TRP A 4 -15.28 -55.54 19.45
C TRP A 4 -15.37 -54.24 18.64
N ASN A 5 -16.54 -53.87 18.13
CA ASN A 5 -16.67 -52.76 17.17
C ASN A 5 -16.99 -51.39 17.80
N ARG A 6 -17.24 -51.30 19.13
CA ARG A 6 -17.64 -50.02 19.76
C ARG A 6 -16.49 -49.05 20.01
N GLY A 7 -15.26 -49.54 20.21
CA GLY A 7 -14.07 -48.69 20.38
C GLY A 7 -13.54 -48.09 19.08
N GLN A 8 -13.75 -48.79 17.95
CA GLN A 8 -13.24 -48.38 16.65
C GLN A 8 -13.93 -47.11 16.13
N VAL A 9 -15.23 -46.94 16.39
CA VAL A 9 -15.99 -45.75 15.99
C VAL A 9 -15.46 -44.50 16.68
N LEU A 10 -15.11 -44.61 17.97
CA LEU A 10 -14.54 -43.48 18.73
C LEU A 10 -13.20 -43.03 18.14
N ILE A 11 -12.33 -43.98 17.77
CA ILE A 11 -11.04 -43.67 17.15
C ILE A 11 -11.23 -42.97 15.81
N MET A 12 -12.12 -43.50 14.95
CA MET A 12 -12.41 -42.88 13.65
C MET A 12 -13.02 -41.49 13.80
N PHE A 13 -13.88 -41.28 14.79
CA PHE A 13 -14.47 -39.97 15.09
C PHE A 13 -13.42 -38.96 15.53
N VAL A 14 -12.53 -39.32 16.46
CA VAL A 14 -11.46 -38.43 16.92
C VAL A 14 -10.49 -38.08 15.78
N LEU A 15 -10.15 -39.07 14.94
CA LEU A 15 -9.31 -38.83 13.75
C LEU A 15 -9.98 -37.87 12.76
N ALA A 16 -11.27 -38.07 12.47
CA ALA A 16 -12.02 -37.20 11.58
C ALA A 16 -12.10 -35.76 12.13
N LEU A 17 -12.32 -35.62 13.44
CA LEU A 17 -12.36 -34.32 14.12
C LEU A 17 -11.01 -33.62 14.08
N PHE A 18 -9.92 -34.35 14.30
CA PHE A 18 -8.56 -33.82 14.19
C PHE A 18 -8.23 -33.31 12.79
N ILE A 19 -8.63 -34.08 11.76
CA ILE A 19 -8.48 -33.67 10.35
C ILE A 19 -9.28 -32.39 10.06
N LEU A 20 -10.53 -32.32 10.56
CA LEU A 20 -11.38 -31.14 10.38
C LEU A 20 -10.79 -29.89 11.07
N MET A 21 -10.25 -30.05 12.28
CA MET A 21 -9.50 -28.97 12.94
C MET A 21 -8.27 -28.53 12.14
N GLY A 22 -7.57 -29.47 11.50
CA GLY A 22 -6.47 -29.16 10.59
C GLY A 22 -6.88 -28.26 9.43
N PHE A 23 -8.05 -28.50 8.82
CA PHE A 23 -8.58 -27.63 7.77
C PHE A 23 -8.99 -26.24 8.27
N VAL A 24 -9.58 -26.14 9.47
CA VAL A 24 -9.92 -24.86 10.08
C VAL A 24 -8.66 -24.04 10.37
N ALA A 25 -7.64 -24.68 10.97
CA ALA A 25 -6.35 -24.08 11.26
C ALA A 25 -5.70 -23.49 9.98
N LEU A 26 -5.69 -24.26 8.89
CA LEU A 26 -5.20 -23.80 7.60
C LEU A 26 -6.01 -22.62 7.05
N GLY A 27 -7.34 -22.66 7.19
CA GLY A 27 -8.22 -21.58 6.77
C GLY A 27 -7.94 -20.26 7.50
N VAL A 28 -7.66 -20.31 8.80
CA VAL A 28 -7.32 -19.13 9.61
C VAL A 28 -5.97 -18.54 9.19
N ASP A 29 -4.95 -19.38 9.04
CA ASP A 29 -3.61 -18.92 8.62
C ASP A 29 -3.65 -18.24 7.25
N VAL A 30 -4.34 -18.86 6.27
CA VAL A 30 -4.49 -18.29 4.93
C VAL A 30 -5.29 -16.99 4.97
N GLY A 31 -6.41 -16.95 5.71
CA GLY A 31 -7.22 -15.75 5.85
C GLY A 31 -6.43 -14.57 6.44
N TYR A 32 -5.62 -14.85 7.46
CA TYR A 32 -4.74 -13.85 8.07
C TYR A 32 -3.66 -13.36 7.08
N MET A 33 -3.02 -14.25 6.32
CA MET A 33 -2.05 -13.86 5.29
C MET A 33 -2.65 -12.91 4.25
N TYR A 34 -3.88 -13.16 3.80
CA TYR A 34 -4.55 -12.28 2.84
C TYR A 34 -4.87 -10.91 3.43
N SER A 35 -5.29 -10.84 4.70
CA SER A 35 -5.51 -9.57 5.39
C SER A 35 -4.23 -8.73 5.44
N VAL A 36 -3.12 -9.31 5.92
CA VAL A 36 -1.84 -8.61 6.00
C VAL A 36 -1.35 -8.18 4.62
N ARG A 37 -1.53 -9.03 3.60
CA ARG A 37 -1.14 -8.69 2.24
C ARG A 37 -1.93 -7.52 1.67
N ASN A 38 -3.21 -7.41 2.01
CA ASN A 38 -4.03 -6.26 1.63
C ASN A 38 -3.53 -4.97 2.31
N ASP A 39 -3.18 -5.04 3.59
CA ASP A 39 -2.64 -3.89 4.31
C ASP A 39 -1.28 -3.43 3.75
N LEU A 40 -0.41 -4.41 3.40
CA LEU A 40 0.85 -4.14 2.71
C LEU A 40 0.63 -3.45 1.35
N GLN A 41 -0.37 -3.91 0.58
CA GLN A 41 -0.68 -3.32 -0.72
C GLN A 41 -1.16 -1.88 -0.56
N ARG A 42 -2.07 -1.62 0.38
CA ARG A 42 -2.54 -0.26 0.69
C ARG A 42 -1.38 0.66 1.06
N SER A 43 -0.44 0.17 1.88
CA SER A 43 0.75 0.93 2.29
C SER A 43 1.69 1.19 1.11
N ALA A 44 1.88 0.20 0.22
CA ALA A 44 2.69 0.37 -0.98
C ALA A 44 2.04 1.37 -1.97
N ASP A 45 0.72 1.29 -2.16
CA ASP A 45 -0.04 2.16 -3.07
C ASP A 45 -0.01 3.62 -2.59
N SER A 46 -0.20 3.85 -1.28
CA SER A 46 -0.13 5.20 -0.70
C SER A 46 1.27 5.81 -0.86
N GLY A 47 2.31 5.02 -0.61
CA GLY A 47 3.70 5.43 -0.83
C GLY A 47 4.00 5.71 -2.29
N ALA A 48 3.57 4.85 -3.21
CA ALA A 48 3.80 5.02 -4.64
C ALA A 48 3.14 6.32 -5.15
N LEU A 49 1.87 6.55 -4.81
CA LEU A 49 1.16 7.76 -5.22
C LEU A 49 1.79 9.02 -4.63
N ALA A 50 2.12 9.01 -3.33
CA ALA A 50 2.76 10.15 -2.68
C ALA A 50 4.15 10.46 -3.25
N GLY A 51 4.92 9.42 -3.57
CA GLY A 51 6.20 9.54 -4.24
C GLY A 51 6.08 10.09 -5.66
N ALA A 52 5.10 9.62 -6.44
CA ALA A 52 4.84 10.12 -7.80
C ALA A 52 4.41 11.59 -7.78
N PHE A 53 3.64 12.00 -6.77
CA PHE A 53 3.27 13.40 -6.58
C PHE A 53 4.50 14.31 -6.35
N ALA A 54 5.49 13.86 -5.57
CA ALA A 54 6.74 14.60 -5.42
C ALA A 54 7.57 14.68 -6.72
N LEU A 55 7.46 13.68 -7.61
CA LEU A 55 8.07 13.74 -8.93
C LEU A 55 7.39 14.77 -9.83
N HIS A 56 6.07 14.93 -9.72
CA HIS A 56 5.32 15.97 -10.42
C HIS A 56 5.75 17.38 -9.98
N ASP A 57 5.84 17.62 -8.67
CA ASP A 57 6.19 18.95 -8.11
C ASP A 57 7.64 19.35 -8.35
N GLY A 58 8.56 18.39 -8.44
CA GLY A 58 9.99 18.61 -8.67
C GLY A 58 10.37 19.05 -10.08
N GLY A 59 9.40 19.15 -10.99
CA GLY A 59 9.61 19.48 -12.39
C GLY A 59 9.92 18.26 -13.26
N TRP A 60 9.43 18.29 -14.50
CA TRP A 60 9.53 17.19 -15.45
C TRP A 60 10.97 16.84 -15.80
N VAL A 61 11.28 15.54 -15.78
CA VAL A 61 12.64 15.04 -16.04
C VAL A 61 12.63 14.26 -17.35
N SER A 62 13.33 14.77 -18.36
CA SER A 62 13.63 14.00 -19.57
C SER A 62 14.80 13.05 -19.30
N GLY A 63 14.55 11.93 -18.62
CA GLY A 63 15.57 10.95 -18.27
C GLY A 63 15.03 9.69 -17.58
N PRO A 64 15.81 8.60 -17.52
CA PRO A 64 15.40 7.35 -16.88
C PRO A 64 15.30 7.46 -15.36
N SER A 65 15.89 8.49 -14.75
CA SER A 65 15.83 8.73 -13.31
C SER A 65 15.68 10.24 -13.01
N PRO A 66 14.94 10.61 -11.95
CA PRO A 66 14.80 12.00 -11.55
C PRO A 66 16.13 12.60 -11.04
N PRO A 67 16.32 13.94 -11.07
CA PRO A 67 17.44 14.60 -10.43
C PRO A 67 17.54 14.18 -8.97
N ALA A 68 18.76 14.08 -8.43
CA ALA A 68 19.01 13.52 -7.10
C ALA A 68 18.16 14.15 -5.98
N LEU A 69 17.95 15.47 -6.02
CA LEU A 69 17.13 16.18 -5.02
C LEU A 69 15.64 15.84 -5.13
N VAL A 70 15.11 15.73 -6.35
CA VAL A 70 13.71 15.36 -6.62
C VAL A 70 13.49 13.89 -6.24
N GLY A 71 14.43 13.01 -6.59
CA GLY A 71 14.40 11.62 -6.18
C GLY A 71 14.46 11.44 -4.66
N ALA A 72 15.30 12.21 -3.96
CA ALA A 72 15.37 12.18 -2.51
C ALA A 72 14.04 12.62 -1.85
N LYS A 73 13.41 13.69 -2.37
CA LYS A 73 12.09 14.13 -1.90
C LYS A 73 11.01 13.06 -2.14
N ALA A 74 11.01 12.45 -3.32
CA ALA A 74 10.07 11.39 -3.67
C ALA A 74 10.25 10.13 -2.80
N ILE A 75 11.49 9.73 -2.51
CA ILE A 75 11.76 8.62 -1.59
C ILE A 75 11.24 8.95 -0.19
N ALA A 76 11.59 10.13 0.35
CA ALA A 76 11.18 10.54 1.69
C ALA A 76 9.65 10.54 1.82
N ARG A 77 8.96 11.14 0.85
CA ARG A 77 7.50 11.20 0.80
C ARG A 77 6.86 9.82 0.64
N ALA A 78 7.40 8.98 -0.24
CA ALA A 78 6.91 7.61 -0.41
C ALA A 78 7.06 6.78 0.87
N THR A 79 8.20 6.89 1.56
CA THR A 79 8.42 6.17 2.82
C THR A 79 7.51 6.68 3.92
N ASP A 80 7.31 7.98 4.05
CA ASP A 80 6.46 8.55 5.08
C ASP A 80 5.02 8.04 4.95
N PHE A 81 4.41 8.17 3.77
CA PHE A 81 3.04 7.71 3.52
C PHE A 81 2.89 6.18 3.61
N SER A 82 3.92 5.41 3.24
CA SER A 82 3.92 3.95 3.41
C SER A 82 3.93 3.50 4.87
N THR A 83 4.39 4.35 5.80
CA THR A 83 4.47 4.03 7.24
C THR A 83 3.28 4.55 8.04
N ARG A 84 2.39 5.37 7.45
CA ARG A 84 1.24 5.94 8.18
C ARG A 84 0.13 4.91 8.44
N ASP A 85 -0.07 3.98 7.52
CA ASP A 85 -1.08 2.94 7.65
C ASP A 85 -0.52 1.72 8.42
N PRO A 86 -1.26 1.17 9.40
CA PRO A 86 -0.86 -0.05 10.09
C PRO A 86 -0.99 -1.27 9.18
N VAL A 87 -0.05 -2.21 9.31
CA VAL A 87 -0.09 -3.51 8.64
C VAL A 87 -0.25 -4.58 9.71
N GLY A 88 -1.46 -5.15 9.80
CA GLY A 88 -1.84 -5.97 10.94
C GLY A 88 -1.95 -5.13 12.22
N ALA A 89 -1.02 -5.32 13.17
CA ALA A 89 -1.09 -4.72 14.51
C ALA A 89 -0.22 -3.46 14.69
N ALA A 90 0.69 -3.17 13.76
CA ALA A 90 1.63 -2.05 13.89
C ALA A 90 1.98 -1.44 12.52
N PRO A 91 2.39 -0.17 12.49
CA PRO A 91 2.98 0.43 11.30
C PRO A 91 4.24 -0.30 10.83
N LEU A 92 4.50 -0.25 9.53
CA LEU A 92 5.74 -0.78 8.96
C LEU A 92 6.94 0.07 9.40
N PRO A 93 8.09 -0.55 9.76
CA PRO A 93 9.32 0.20 9.95
C PRO A 93 9.85 0.70 8.61
N ILE A 94 10.57 1.83 8.59
CA ILE A 94 11.15 2.39 7.35
C ILE A 94 12.01 1.37 6.59
N GLY A 95 12.77 0.53 7.30
CA GLY A 95 13.61 -0.51 6.69
C GLY A 95 12.85 -1.67 6.02
N ALA A 96 11.52 -1.75 6.20
CA ALA A 96 10.65 -2.70 5.50
C ALA A 96 10.19 -2.19 4.13
N ILE A 97 10.50 -0.93 3.80
CA ILE A 97 10.07 -0.28 2.56
C ILE A 97 11.30 -0.07 1.68
N THR A 98 11.19 -0.51 0.44
CA THR A 98 12.19 -0.28 -0.60
C THR A 98 11.56 0.55 -1.70
N VAL A 99 12.14 1.72 -1.97
CA VAL A 99 11.71 2.61 -3.04
C VAL A 99 12.72 2.55 -4.19
N GLY A 100 12.22 2.31 -5.39
CA GLY A 100 12.99 2.31 -6.62
C GLY A 100 12.37 3.25 -7.66
N PHE A 101 13.18 3.66 -8.63
CA PHE A 101 12.71 4.43 -9.78
C PHE A 101 12.73 3.53 -11.01
N LEU A 102 11.63 3.54 -11.76
CA LEU A 102 11.53 2.95 -13.09
C LEU A 102 11.69 4.03 -14.16
N PRO A 103 11.94 3.66 -15.42
CA PRO A 103 12.13 4.64 -16.48
C PRO A 103 10.93 5.60 -16.61
N VAL A 104 11.23 6.89 -16.75
CA VAL A 104 10.27 7.99 -17.02
C VAL A 104 9.23 8.17 -15.91
N ASN A 105 9.52 9.04 -14.93
CA ASN A 105 8.58 9.50 -13.90
C ASN A 105 7.78 8.41 -13.16
N GLN A 106 8.31 7.18 -13.12
CA GLN A 106 7.71 6.06 -12.41
C GLN A 106 8.46 5.80 -11.11
N ILE A 107 7.71 5.66 -10.04
CA ILE A 107 8.20 5.23 -8.74
C ILE A 107 7.61 3.86 -8.41
N GLN A 108 8.47 2.97 -7.94
CA GLN A 108 8.11 1.65 -7.45
C GLN A 108 8.34 1.60 -5.94
N VAL A 109 7.32 1.21 -5.20
CA VAL A 109 7.40 1.02 -3.74
C VAL A 109 7.13 -0.43 -3.44
N THR A 110 8.04 -1.08 -2.70
CA THR A 110 7.87 -2.44 -2.22
C THR A 110 7.88 -2.44 -0.69
N ALA A 111 6.79 -2.89 -0.10
CA ALA A 111 6.64 -3.06 1.34
C ALA A 111 6.74 -4.55 1.69
N GLN A 112 7.49 -4.88 2.74
CA GLN A 112 7.71 -6.26 3.15
C GLN A 112 7.65 -6.42 4.67
N THR A 113 6.99 -7.48 5.15
CA THR A 113 7.01 -7.82 6.57
C THR A 113 7.06 -9.33 6.79
N ASN A 114 7.56 -9.74 7.95
CA ASN A 114 7.54 -11.12 8.40
C ASN A 114 6.40 -11.29 9.38
N VAL A 115 5.45 -12.17 9.06
CA VAL A 115 4.34 -12.48 9.95
C VAL A 115 4.45 -13.88 10.52
N ASN A 116 4.11 -13.99 11.79
CA ASN A 116 3.92 -15.28 12.44
C ASN A 116 2.49 -15.76 12.19
N LEU A 117 2.36 -16.98 11.70
CA LEU A 117 1.08 -17.67 11.50
C LEU A 117 0.68 -18.39 12.79
N PHE A 118 -0.61 -18.63 12.97
CA PHE A 118 -1.14 -19.18 14.22
C PHE A 118 -0.90 -20.67 14.33
N PHE A 119 -1.06 -21.42 13.22
CA PHE A 119 -1.02 -22.88 13.22
C PHE A 119 0.12 -23.46 12.37
N ALA A 120 0.76 -22.69 11.49
CA ALA A 120 1.90 -23.14 10.70
C ALA A 120 3.11 -23.59 11.55
N GLY A 121 3.23 -23.11 12.79
CA GLY A 121 4.22 -23.58 13.76
C GLY A 121 4.11 -25.07 14.10
N VAL A 122 2.93 -25.68 13.93
CA VAL A 122 2.72 -27.13 14.12
C VAL A 122 3.40 -27.94 13.02
N ILE A 123 3.61 -27.36 11.84
CA ILE A 123 4.18 -28.03 10.65
C ILE A 123 5.65 -27.65 10.42
N GLY A 124 6.17 -26.63 11.12
CA GLY A 124 7.61 -26.41 11.30
C GLY A 124 8.10 -24.99 11.03
N ASN A 125 7.47 -24.25 10.11
CA ASN A 125 7.82 -22.85 9.83
C ASN A 125 6.68 -21.93 10.27
N PRO A 126 6.79 -21.29 11.45
CA PRO A 126 5.74 -20.42 11.96
C PRO A 126 5.73 -19.07 11.23
N THR A 127 6.84 -18.66 10.61
CA THR A 127 6.99 -17.33 10.01
C THR A 127 6.98 -17.40 8.49
N VAL A 128 6.24 -16.48 7.85
CA VAL A 128 6.24 -16.26 6.40
C VAL A 128 6.54 -14.79 6.10
N THR A 129 7.39 -14.57 5.10
CA THR A 129 7.65 -13.24 4.56
C THR A 129 6.60 -12.91 3.51
N LEU A 130 5.88 -11.80 3.72
CA LEU A 130 4.92 -11.25 2.77
C LEU A 130 5.45 -9.95 2.20
N SER A 131 5.26 -9.75 0.90
CA SER A 131 5.58 -8.49 0.23
C SER A 131 4.44 -8.05 -0.70
N ALA A 132 4.35 -6.74 -0.87
CA ALA A 132 3.48 -6.09 -1.83
C ALA A 132 4.26 -5.00 -2.56
N THR A 133 3.98 -4.82 -3.85
CA THR A 133 4.66 -3.84 -4.70
C THR A 133 3.61 -3.00 -5.43
N ALA A 134 3.83 -1.70 -5.44
CA ALA A 134 3.01 -0.73 -6.15
C ALA A 134 3.89 0.13 -7.06
N ILE A 135 3.34 0.55 -8.19
CA ILE A 135 3.99 1.45 -9.13
C ILE A 135 3.03 2.60 -9.42
N ALA A 136 3.55 3.82 -9.36
CA ALA A 136 2.81 5.02 -9.72
C ALA A 136 3.63 5.86 -10.71
N GLU A 137 2.93 6.56 -11.59
CA GLU A 137 3.51 7.39 -12.64
C GLU A 137 2.95 8.80 -12.55
N ALA A 138 3.81 9.80 -12.74
CA ALA A 138 3.42 11.19 -12.93
C ALA A 138 3.59 11.58 -14.41
N ILE A 139 2.48 11.92 -15.08
CA ILE A 139 2.44 12.35 -16.49
C ILE A 139 1.71 13.71 -16.56
N PRO A 140 2.19 14.68 -17.36
CA PRO A 140 1.45 15.92 -17.57
C PRO A 140 0.22 15.66 -18.44
N VAL A 141 -0.90 16.28 -18.10
CA VAL A 141 -2.15 16.28 -18.90
C VAL A 141 -2.38 17.63 -19.57
N ASP A 142 -1.31 18.28 -20.02
CA ASP A 142 -1.31 19.64 -20.55
C ASP A 142 -1.69 19.74 -22.03
N GLN A 143 -1.71 18.62 -22.77
CA GLN A 143 -2.23 18.58 -24.14
C GLN A 143 -3.10 17.34 -24.39
N ASN A 144 -4.28 17.59 -24.98
CA ASN A 144 -5.06 16.59 -25.73
C ASN A 144 -5.84 15.52 -24.94
N VAL A 145 -6.28 15.79 -23.72
CA VAL A 145 -7.14 14.86 -22.96
C VAL A 145 -8.62 15.26 -23.07
N GLU A 146 -9.24 14.97 -24.21
CA GLU A 146 -10.69 15.08 -24.36
C GLU A 146 -11.36 14.00 -23.48
N CYS A 147 -12.11 14.43 -22.46
CA CYS A 147 -12.97 13.60 -21.60
C CYS A 147 -12.35 12.91 -20.36
N MET A 148 -11.10 13.20 -19.95
CA MET A 148 -10.68 12.81 -18.60
C MET A 148 -11.11 13.87 -17.59
N THR A 149 -12.07 13.51 -16.75
CA THR A 149 -12.38 14.27 -15.54
C THR A 149 -11.45 13.76 -14.42
N PRO A 150 -10.67 14.62 -13.76
CA PRO A 150 -9.82 14.16 -12.66
C PRO A 150 -10.70 13.63 -11.54
N LEU A 151 -10.38 12.42 -11.04
CA LEU A 151 -11.05 11.84 -9.87
C LEU A 151 -10.81 12.66 -8.60
N ALA A 152 -9.71 13.42 -8.55
CA ALA A 152 -9.40 14.37 -7.49
C ALA A 152 -8.73 15.61 -8.08
N PHE A 153 -9.20 16.79 -7.69
CA PHE A 153 -8.51 18.04 -7.97
C PHE A 153 -7.58 18.34 -6.79
N PRO A 154 -6.26 18.44 -6.99
CA PRO A 154 -5.36 18.87 -5.93
C PRO A 154 -5.73 20.29 -5.54
N TYR A 155 -6.09 20.52 -4.28
CA TYR A 155 -6.48 21.84 -3.82
C TYR A 155 -5.22 22.65 -3.47
N PRO A 156 -4.95 23.77 -4.17
CA PRO A 156 -3.72 24.52 -3.99
C PRO A 156 -3.67 25.24 -2.64
N TYR A 157 -2.51 25.20 -1.99
CA TYR A 157 -2.22 25.86 -0.72
C TYR A 157 -0.85 26.56 -0.79
N ALA A 158 -0.64 27.55 0.08
CA ALA A 158 0.66 28.18 0.23
C ALA A 158 1.50 27.39 1.24
N ASP A 159 2.44 26.61 0.72
CA ASP A 159 3.47 25.96 1.51
C ASP A 159 4.37 27.03 2.16
N SER A 160 4.21 27.19 3.47
CA SER A 160 4.86 28.24 4.26
C SER A 160 6.19 27.75 4.85
N ASN A 161 6.39 26.44 4.95
CA ASN A 161 7.54 25.82 5.62
C ASN A 161 8.51 25.14 4.61
N GLY A 162 8.09 24.95 3.35
CA GLY A 162 8.85 24.39 2.24
C GLY A 162 8.88 22.86 2.18
N ASP A 163 8.08 22.14 2.98
CA ASP A 163 8.09 20.68 3.03
C ASP A 163 7.22 20.02 1.93
N GLY A 164 6.35 20.80 1.27
CA GLY A 164 5.41 20.31 0.26
C GLY A 164 4.27 19.45 0.82
N ASP A 165 3.99 19.58 2.11
CA ASP A 165 2.81 19.05 2.80
C ASP A 165 1.88 20.19 3.22
N TRP A 166 0.57 19.89 3.24
CA TRP A 166 -0.38 20.85 3.79
C TRP A 166 -0.35 20.77 5.32
N ASP A 167 -0.09 21.90 5.95
CA ASP A 167 -0.13 22.07 7.40
C ASP A 167 -1.39 22.79 7.89
N SER A 168 -1.80 22.46 9.12
CA SER A 168 -2.89 23.18 9.78
C SER A 168 -2.50 24.64 10.02
N GLY A 169 -3.12 25.55 9.26
CA GLY A 169 -2.84 26.99 9.31
C GLY A 169 -2.31 27.56 8.00
N GLU A 170 -1.97 26.71 7.03
CA GLU A 170 -1.57 27.18 5.70
C GLU A 170 -2.78 27.64 4.88
N PRO A 171 -2.72 28.83 4.26
CA PRO A 171 -3.85 29.37 3.52
C PRO A 171 -4.00 28.65 2.18
N TYR A 172 -5.25 28.40 1.82
CA TYR A 172 -5.61 27.93 0.48
C TYR A 172 -5.46 29.06 -0.54
N VAL A 173 -4.85 28.77 -1.69
CA VAL A 173 -4.59 29.76 -2.73
C VAL A 173 -5.29 29.34 -4.01
N LEU A 174 -6.46 29.92 -4.28
CA LEU A 174 -7.12 29.67 -5.57
C LEU A 174 -6.24 30.20 -6.72
N PRO A 175 -6.08 29.42 -7.81
CA PRO A 175 -5.35 29.90 -8.98
C PRO A 175 -6.09 31.12 -9.56
N SER A 176 -5.35 32.15 -9.93
CA SER A 176 -5.89 33.44 -10.40
C SER A 176 -6.73 33.35 -11.68
N SER A 177 -6.76 32.20 -12.34
CA SER A 177 -7.64 31.91 -13.47
C SER A 177 -8.03 30.44 -13.46
N ILE A 178 -9.26 30.15 -13.07
CA ILE A 178 -9.92 28.88 -13.40
C ILE A 178 -10.27 28.97 -14.90
N PRO A 179 -9.86 28.01 -15.76
CA PRO A 179 -10.30 27.99 -17.16
C PRO A 179 -11.83 28.06 -17.19
N GLN A 180 -12.38 28.96 -18.02
CA GLN A 180 -13.76 29.48 -17.95
C GLN A 180 -14.92 28.47 -18.13
N GLY A 181 -14.70 27.17 -17.95
CA GLY A 181 -15.71 26.12 -18.04
C GLY A 181 -16.08 25.41 -16.72
N LEU A 182 -15.33 25.60 -15.63
CA LEU A 182 -15.55 24.84 -14.38
C LEU A 182 -16.27 25.69 -13.32
N GLN A 183 -17.60 25.73 -13.38
CA GLN A 183 -18.44 26.29 -12.32
C GLN A 183 -18.60 25.24 -11.20
N VAL A 184 -17.71 25.26 -10.20
CA VAL A 184 -17.91 24.48 -8.97
C VAL A 184 -18.95 25.21 -8.12
N THR A 185 -20.22 24.87 -8.32
CA THR A 185 -21.30 25.28 -7.40
C THR A 185 -21.24 24.37 -6.19
N LEU A 186 -20.83 24.92 -5.04
CA LEU A 186 -21.02 24.26 -3.75
C LEU A 186 -22.53 24.18 -3.49
N VAL A 187 -23.07 22.95 -3.45
CA VAL A 187 -24.40 22.65 -2.92
C VAL A 187 -24.28 22.34 -1.44
#